data_AF-A0A352LM90-F1
#
_entry.id   AF-A0A352LM90-F1
#
_cell.length_a   1.000
_cell.length_b   1.000
_cell.length_c   1.000
_cell.angle_alpha   90.00
_cell.angle_beta   90.00
_cell.angle_gamma   90.00
#
_symmetry.space_group_name_H-M   'P 1'
#
loop_
_entity.id
_entity.type
_entity.pdbx_description
1 polymer ?
#
loop_
_entity_poly.entity_id
_entity_poly.type
_entity_poly.pdbx_seq_one_letter_code
_entity_poly.pdbx_strand_id
1 'polypeptide(L)'
;MRCGQSGRNAQDDCGRTRLEKHRYVRQRGTGASRIECGQLGVFREVFERVKKAVTRLFKGPETQLKKVPTVISKSRHGIDPRLVSFAARRTCELLQQRGYKAYIVGGAVRDLMLGVQPKDFDVATNATPEQVKRCQRRAYIIGRRFRLVHVVFGQEIIECSTFRALDADGVRKDADGRVISDNVFGEMWEDAARRDFTINALYYDPTSEEIYDYHNGFEDISARCLRMIGDPMERYREDPVRMMRAVRISAKLGFKMERATEKA
;
A
#
# COMPACT_ATOMS: atom_id res chain seq x y z
N MET A 1 -2.16 -70.26 9.34
CA MET A 1 -2.07 -70.03 10.80
C MET A 1 -2.29 -68.53 11.01
N ARG A 2 -3.52 -68.03 11.15
CA ARG A 2 -4.38 -67.86 12.35
C ARG A 2 -3.74 -67.17 13.56
N CYS A 3 -4.56 -66.26 14.10
CA CYS A 3 -4.55 -65.57 15.41
C CYS A 3 -3.62 -64.36 15.56
N GLY A 4 -4.06 -63.18 16.02
CA GLY A 4 -5.37 -62.74 16.53
C GLY A 4 -5.22 -61.89 17.80
N GLN A 5 -6.02 -60.81 17.87
CA GLN A 5 -6.63 -60.22 19.08
C GLN A 5 -5.70 -59.52 20.10
N SER A 6 -6.08 -58.54 20.93
CA SER A 6 -7.26 -57.69 21.14
C SER A 6 -7.05 -56.89 22.44
N GLY A 7 -7.70 -55.73 22.59
CA GLY A 7 -8.09 -55.13 23.89
C GLY A 7 -7.11 -54.08 24.46
N ARG A 8 -7.54 -53.01 25.15
CA ARG A 8 -8.84 -52.67 25.76
C ARG A 8 -8.90 -51.15 26.05
N ASN A 9 -10.14 -50.66 26.14
CA ASN A 9 -10.61 -49.34 26.58
C ASN A 9 -10.25 -49.00 28.03
N ALA A 10 -10.25 -47.70 28.35
CA ALA A 10 -10.80 -47.16 29.60
C ALA A 10 -11.28 -45.72 29.39
N GLN A 11 -12.60 -45.55 29.40
CA GLN A 11 -13.30 -44.30 29.70
C GLN A 11 -13.29 -44.07 31.22
N ASP A 12 -13.88 -42.93 31.62
CA ASP A 12 -14.40 -42.59 32.95
C ASP A 12 -13.43 -41.82 33.87
N ASP A 13 -13.82 -40.81 34.64
CA ASP A 13 -15.00 -39.96 34.77
C ASP A 13 -14.65 -38.96 35.90
N CYS A 14 -15.55 -38.00 36.16
CA CYS A 14 -15.78 -37.35 37.45
C CYS A 14 -15.19 -35.95 37.67
N GLY A 15 -16.09 -34.96 37.59
CA GLY A 15 -15.90 -33.61 38.11
C GLY A 15 -16.42 -33.41 39.54
N ARG A 16 -16.33 -32.14 39.98
CA ARG A 16 -16.90 -31.51 41.21
C ARG A 16 -16.26 -32.00 42.53
N THR A 17 -16.07 -31.24 43.60
CA THR A 17 -16.35 -29.85 44.05
C THR A 17 -15.73 -29.75 45.46
N ARG A 18 -15.13 -28.62 45.87
CA ARG A 18 -15.06 -28.16 47.28
C ARG A 18 -14.57 -26.70 47.30
N LEU A 19 -15.42 -25.68 47.48
CA LEU A 19 -15.93 -25.12 48.75
C LEU A 19 -14.85 -24.80 49.79
N GLU A 20 -14.61 -23.50 49.97
CA GLU A 20 -14.58 -22.75 51.25
C GLU A 20 -13.49 -21.66 51.24
N LYS A 21 -13.92 -20.39 51.42
CA LYS A 21 -13.54 -19.55 52.57
C LYS A 21 -14.30 -18.20 52.54
N HIS A 22 -15.20 -18.07 53.53
CA HIS A 22 -15.66 -16.89 54.27
C HIS A 22 -16.09 -15.63 53.50
N ARG A 23 -17.39 -15.32 53.37
CA ARG A 23 -18.31 -14.75 54.41
C ARG A 23 -17.67 -13.66 55.28
N TYR A 24 -17.95 -12.40 54.94
CA TYR A 24 -18.16 -11.33 55.91
C TYR A 24 -19.55 -10.71 55.70
N VAL A 25 -20.24 -10.52 56.81
CA VAL A 25 -21.67 -10.28 57.02
C VAL A 25 -22.06 -8.85 56.60
N ARG A 26 -23.00 -8.68 55.67
CA ARG A 26 -24.44 -8.32 55.83
C ARG A 26 -24.75 -7.14 56.78
N GLN A 27 -25.28 -6.07 56.17
CA GLN A 27 -26.44 -5.23 56.54
C GLN A 27 -26.15 -3.72 56.68
N ARG A 28 -26.79 -2.95 55.78
CA ARG A 28 -27.75 -1.85 56.04
C ARG A 28 -27.64 -0.80 54.92
N GLY A 29 -28.78 -0.36 54.39
CA GLY A 29 -28.83 0.83 53.53
C GLY A 29 -29.73 0.69 52.31
N THR A 30 -31.03 0.73 52.56
CA THR A 30 -32.07 1.08 51.58
C THR A 30 -31.74 2.37 50.83
N GLY A 31 -31.87 2.36 49.50
CA GLY A 31 -31.68 3.57 48.69
C GLY A 31 -31.59 3.30 47.20
N ALA A 32 -32.60 2.64 46.63
CA ALA A 32 -32.77 2.60 45.19
C ALA A 32 -33.12 4.01 44.67
N SER A 33 -32.13 4.74 44.15
CA SER A 33 -32.38 5.82 43.20
C SER A 33 -32.13 5.27 41.79
N ARG A 34 -33.22 5.07 41.07
CA ARG A 34 -33.23 4.90 39.61
C ARG A 34 -32.57 6.14 39.01
N ILE A 35 -31.34 6.02 38.56
CA ILE A 35 -30.80 6.98 37.59
C ILE A 35 -31.28 6.49 36.22
N GLU A 36 -32.12 7.31 35.60
CA GLU A 36 -32.74 7.07 34.31
C GLU A 36 -31.67 6.82 33.22
N CYS A 37 -31.83 5.72 32.51
CA CYS A 37 -31.07 5.32 31.33
C CYS A 37 -31.41 6.21 30.10
N GLY A 38 -31.35 7.53 30.27
CA GLY A 38 -31.66 8.53 29.23
C GLY A 38 -30.52 9.52 28.98
N GLN A 39 -29.65 9.77 29.95
CA GLN A 39 -28.60 10.80 29.83
C GLN A 39 -27.25 10.31 29.27
N LEU A 40 -27.01 8.99 29.23
CA LEU A 40 -25.77 8.42 28.66
C LEU A 40 -25.77 8.38 27.12
N GLY A 41 -26.94 8.33 26.49
CA GLY A 41 -27.07 8.35 25.02
C GLY A 41 -26.79 9.72 24.42
N VAL A 42 -27.35 10.77 25.02
CA VAL A 42 -27.21 12.15 24.56
C VAL A 42 -25.76 12.63 24.69
N PHE A 43 -25.07 12.29 25.79
CA PHE A 43 -23.66 12.63 25.95
C PHE A 43 -22.76 11.96 24.91
N ARG A 44 -23.03 10.69 24.56
CA ARG A 44 -22.30 9.97 23.53
C ARG A 44 -22.55 10.58 22.14
N GLU A 45 -23.78 10.98 21.86
CA GLU A 45 -24.17 11.58 20.58
C GLU A 45 -23.63 13.00 20.41
N VAL A 46 -23.63 13.80 21.49
CA VAL A 46 -22.99 15.12 21.54
C VAL A 46 -21.48 14.97 21.43
N PHE A 47 -20.86 14.02 22.11
CA PHE A 47 -19.42 13.74 22.00
C PHE A 47 -19.02 13.28 20.59
N GLU A 48 -19.83 12.45 19.93
CA GLU A 48 -19.61 12.06 18.53
C GLU A 48 -19.84 13.22 17.55
N ARG A 49 -20.79 14.11 17.83
CA ARG A 49 -20.99 15.35 17.05
C ARG A 49 -19.83 16.32 17.23
N VAL A 50 -19.32 16.48 18.45
CA VAL A 50 -18.15 17.31 18.75
C VAL A 50 -16.90 16.69 18.15
N LYS A 51 -16.70 15.37 18.23
CA LYS A 51 -15.64 14.67 17.49
C LYS A 51 -15.75 14.92 15.99
N LYS A 52 -16.90 14.68 15.37
CA LYS A 52 -17.11 14.94 13.94
C LYS A 52 -16.90 16.41 13.57
N ALA A 53 -17.29 17.35 14.42
CA ALA A 53 -17.08 18.78 14.21
C ALA A 53 -15.60 19.15 14.34
N VAL A 54 -14.92 18.65 15.36
CA VAL A 54 -13.47 18.83 15.59
C VAL A 54 -12.67 18.18 14.47
N THR A 55 -13.00 16.96 14.04
CA THR A 55 -12.39 16.30 12.88
C THR A 55 -12.65 17.07 11.58
N ARG A 56 -13.79 17.74 11.42
CA ARG A 56 -14.05 18.64 10.28
C ARG A 56 -13.31 19.98 10.39
N LEU A 57 -13.09 20.49 11.60
CA LEU A 57 -12.35 21.73 11.87
C LEU A 57 -10.83 21.57 11.69
N PHE A 58 -10.31 20.35 11.87
CA PHE A 58 -8.89 20.02 11.70
C PHE A 58 -8.54 19.30 10.39
N LYS A 59 -9.53 18.98 9.54
CA LYS A 59 -9.25 18.56 8.18
C LYS A 59 -8.74 19.77 7.40
N GLY A 60 -7.43 19.83 7.20
CA GLY A 60 -6.84 20.63 6.13
C GLY A 60 -7.51 20.31 4.79
N PRO A 61 -7.35 21.14 3.75
CA PRO A 61 -8.05 20.95 2.49
C PRO A 61 -7.87 19.50 2.03
N GLU A 62 -8.97 18.74 1.97
CA GLU A 62 -8.96 17.40 1.39
C GLU A 62 -8.33 17.55 0.01
N THR A 63 -7.10 17.06 -0.13
CA THR A 63 -6.39 17.15 -1.41
C THR A 63 -7.16 16.21 -2.33
N GLN A 64 -8.06 16.77 -3.15
CA GLN A 64 -8.88 15.97 -4.05
C GLN A 64 -7.95 15.11 -4.88
N LEU A 65 -8.06 13.78 -4.70
CA LEU A 65 -7.19 12.84 -5.40
C LEU A 65 -7.40 13.00 -6.90
N LYS A 66 -6.33 13.35 -7.61
CA LYS A 66 -6.33 13.51 -9.06
C LYS A 66 -6.51 12.13 -9.69
N LYS A 67 -7.70 11.84 -10.23
CA LYS A 67 -8.02 10.55 -10.87
C LYS A 67 -7.65 10.47 -12.35
N VAL A 68 -7.45 11.62 -13.00
CA VAL A 68 -7.06 11.72 -14.40
C VAL A 68 -5.61 12.16 -14.47
N PRO A 69 -4.71 11.39 -15.13
CA PRO A 69 -3.30 11.76 -15.19
C PRO A 69 -3.09 12.92 -16.16
N THR A 70 -2.06 13.72 -15.91
CA THR A 70 -1.43 14.50 -16.98
C THR A 70 -0.67 13.52 -17.86
N VAL A 71 -0.89 13.56 -19.16
CA VAL A 71 -0.13 12.76 -20.13
C VAL A 71 1.01 13.60 -20.68
N ILE A 72 2.24 13.11 -20.55
CA ILE A 72 3.44 13.75 -21.07
C ILE A 72 3.90 12.96 -22.30
N SER A 73 3.98 13.64 -23.45
CA SER A 73 4.41 13.05 -24.71
C SER A 73 5.93 12.83 -24.78
N LYS A 74 6.36 11.93 -25.66
CA LYS A 74 7.78 11.69 -26.01
C LYS A 74 8.60 12.96 -26.19
N SER A 75 8.09 13.91 -26.96
CA SER A 75 8.76 15.19 -27.24
C SER A 75 9.00 16.04 -25.99
N ARG A 76 8.19 15.88 -24.94
CA ARG A 76 8.30 16.63 -23.69
C ARG A 76 9.19 15.94 -22.68
N HIS A 77 9.10 14.61 -22.55
CA HIS A 77 9.87 13.90 -21.52
C HIS A 77 11.27 13.46 -21.95
N GLY A 78 11.53 13.34 -23.26
CA GLY A 78 12.89 13.12 -23.77
C GLY A 78 13.56 11.81 -23.32
N ILE A 79 12.78 10.79 -22.95
CA ILE A 79 13.34 9.48 -22.60
C ILE A 79 13.93 8.87 -23.87
N ASP A 80 15.19 8.44 -23.81
CA ASP A 80 15.81 7.66 -24.87
C ASP A 80 15.31 6.21 -24.81
N PRO A 81 14.56 5.72 -25.82
CA PRO A 81 14.04 4.36 -25.82
C PRO A 81 15.13 3.28 -25.77
N ARG A 82 16.38 3.62 -26.14
CA ARG A 82 17.53 2.70 -26.08
C ARG A 82 17.98 2.41 -24.65
N LEU A 83 17.66 3.29 -23.70
CA LEU A 83 17.95 3.08 -22.28
C LEU A 83 16.89 2.20 -21.59
N VAL A 84 15.76 1.96 -22.25
CA VAL A 84 14.68 1.12 -21.72
C VAL A 84 15.05 -0.34 -21.90
N SER A 85 14.99 -1.12 -20.81
CA SER A 85 15.25 -2.56 -20.85
C SER A 85 14.34 -3.27 -21.86
N PHE A 86 14.94 -4.14 -22.67
CA PHE A 86 14.20 -5.04 -23.55
C PHE A 86 13.22 -5.91 -22.76
N ALA A 87 13.62 -6.45 -21.60
CA ALA A 87 12.78 -7.30 -20.77
C ALA A 87 11.58 -6.54 -20.19
N ALA A 88 11.81 -5.30 -19.74
CA ALA A 88 10.75 -4.43 -19.23
C ALA A 88 9.73 -4.09 -20.33
N ARG A 89 10.21 -3.61 -21.48
CA ARG A 89 9.37 -3.33 -22.66
C ARG A 89 8.59 -4.57 -23.08
N ARG A 90 9.26 -5.71 -23.21
CA ARG A 90 8.63 -6.96 -23.64
C ARG A 90 7.58 -7.45 -22.65
N THR A 91 7.77 -7.21 -21.36
CA THR A 91 6.78 -7.54 -20.33
C THR A 91 5.52 -6.70 -20.50
N CYS A 92 5.66 -5.39 -20.70
CA CYS A 92 4.52 -4.52 -21.00
C CYS A 92 3.78 -4.95 -22.27
N GLU A 93 4.50 -5.15 -23.38
CA GLU A 93 3.92 -5.59 -24.67
C GLU A 93 3.08 -6.87 -24.52
N LEU A 94 3.60 -7.90 -23.83
CA LEU A 94 2.93 -9.19 -23.69
C LEU A 94 1.67 -9.14 -22.81
N LEU A 95 1.65 -8.23 -21.84
CA LEU A 95 0.46 -7.95 -21.03
C LEU A 95 -0.58 -7.17 -21.84
N GLN A 96 -0.13 -6.13 -22.55
CA GLN A 96 -0.98 -5.28 -23.39
C GLN A 96 -1.63 -6.05 -24.56
N GLN A 97 -0.91 -6.97 -25.19
CA GLN A 97 -1.45 -7.88 -26.22
C GLN A 97 -2.61 -8.76 -25.72
N ARG A 98 -2.75 -8.93 -24.40
CA ARG A 98 -3.85 -9.67 -23.76
C ARG A 98 -4.93 -8.76 -23.17
N GLY A 99 -4.88 -7.47 -23.46
CA GLY A 99 -5.86 -6.48 -23.02
C GLY A 99 -5.61 -5.90 -21.62
N TYR A 100 -4.45 -6.15 -21.02
CA TYR A 100 -4.08 -5.56 -19.74
C TYR A 100 -3.35 -4.23 -19.92
N LYS A 101 -3.48 -3.34 -18.94
CA LYS A 101 -2.63 -2.14 -18.83
C LYS A 101 -1.31 -2.54 -18.18
N ALA A 102 -0.19 -2.08 -18.71
CA ALA A 102 1.12 -2.36 -18.13
C ALA A 102 2.09 -1.22 -18.42
N TYR A 103 2.81 -0.77 -17.38
CA TYR A 103 3.68 0.40 -17.43
C TYR A 103 4.97 0.14 -16.68
N ILE A 104 6.06 0.73 -17.15
CA ILE A 104 7.31 0.84 -16.39
C ILE A 104 7.11 1.94 -15.35
N VAL A 105 7.55 1.70 -14.11
CA VAL A 105 7.25 2.60 -12.98
C VAL A 105 8.46 2.90 -12.10
N GLY A 106 8.28 3.83 -11.17
CA GLY A 106 9.19 3.99 -10.04
C GLY A 106 10.51 4.65 -10.40
N GLY A 107 11.59 4.15 -9.80
CA GLY A 107 12.93 4.72 -9.97
C GLY A 107 13.44 4.64 -11.41
N ALA A 108 13.00 3.65 -12.19
CA ALA A 108 13.41 3.50 -13.58
C ALA A 108 12.95 4.67 -14.45
N VAL A 109 11.69 5.08 -14.34
CA VAL A 109 11.16 6.21 -15.14
C VAL A 109 11.88 7.52 -14.79
N ARG A 110 12.10 7.76 -13.49
CA ARG A 110 12.87 8.91 -13.01
C ARG A 110 14.30 8.91 -13.57
N ASP A 111 14.99 7.79 -13.47
CA ASP A 111 16.39 7.70 -13.90
C ASP A 111 16.50 7.87 -15.43
N LEU A 112 15.57 7.28 -16.20
CA LEU A 112 15.47 7.49 -17.65
C LEU A 112 15.27 8.97 -18.01
N MET A 113 14.39 9.68 -17.30
CA MET A 113 14.18 11.13 -17.51
C MET A 113 15.40 11.98 -17.17
N LEU A 114 16.24 11.52 -16.24
CA LEU A 114 17.52 12.15 -15.92
C LEU A 114 18.64 11.76 -16.89
N GLY A 115 18.34 10.97 -17.93
CA GLY A 115 19.32 10.46 -18.89
C GLY A 115 20.28 9.42 -18.31
N VAL A 116 19.91 8.79 -17.19
CA VAL A 116 20.70 7.78 -16.49
C VAL A 116 20.11 6.40 -16.79
N GLN A 117 20.96 5.43 -17.09
CA GLN A 117 20.51 4.05 -17.26
C GLN A 117 20.05 3.46 -15.92
N PRO A 118 18.78 3.02 -15.80
CA PRO A 118 18.30 2.37 -14.58
C PRO A 118 19.03 1.05 -14.31
N LYS A 119 19.21 0.73 -13.02
CA LYS A 119 19.76 -0.56 -12.60
C LYS A 119 18.71 -1.66 -12.63
N ASP A 120 17.50 -1.32 -12.19
CA ASP A 120 16.37 -2.22 -12.00
C ASP A 120 15.16 -1.63 -12.72
N PHE A 121 14.33 -2.48 -13.29
CA PHE A 121 13.08 -2.10 -13.96
C PHE A 121 11.89 -2.80 -13.31
N ASP A 122 10.94 -1.99 -12.86
CA ASP A 122 9.69 -2.45 -12.29
C ASP A 122 8.54 -2.20 -13.27
N VAL A 123 7.60 -3.14 -13.34
CA VAL A 123 6.36 -3.04 -14.12
C VAL A 123 5.16 -3.02 -13.17
N ALA A 124 4.19 -2.13 -13.44
CA ALA A 124 2.90 -2.12 -12.78
C ALA A 124 1.77 -2.40 -13.78
N THR A 125 0.78 -3.20 -13.38
CA THR A 125 -0.31 -3.65 -14.26
C THR A 125 -1.64 -3.76 -13.53
N ASN A 126 -2.76 -3.76 -14.28
CA ASN A 126 -4.06 -4.14 -13.73
C ASN A 126 -4.30 -5.66 -13.73
N ALA A 127 -3.38 -6.46 -14.28
CA ALA A 127 -3.46 -7.91 -14.22
C ALA A 127 -3.15 -8.44 -12.81
N THR A 128 -3.93 -9.41 -12.32
CA THR A 128 -3.62 -10.11 -11.06
C THR A 128 -2.34 -10.95 -11.19
N PRO A 129 -1.67 -11.32 -10.09
CA PRO A 129 -0.44 -12.13 -10.16
C PRO A 129 -0.60 -13.43 -10.95
N GLU A 130 -1.75 -14.10 -10.82
CA GLU A 130 -2.10 -15.28 -11.61
C GLU A 130 -2.25 -14.98 -13.10
N GLN A 131 -2.84 -13.84 -13.45
CA GLN A 131 -2.99 -13.42 -14.83
C GLN A 131 -1.63 -13.08 -15.45
N VAL A 132 -0.78 -12.33 -14.74
CA VAL A 132 0.61 -12.07 -15.17
C VAL A 132 1.36 -13.38 -15.42
N LYS A 133 1.24 -14.34 -14.48
CA LYS A 133 1.84 -15.68 -14.65
C LYS A 133 1.33 -16.42 -15.89
N ARG A 134 0.05 -16.28 -16.25
CA ARG A 134 -0.51 -16.87 -17.48
C ARG A 134 -0.04 -16.16 -18.75
N CYS A 135 0.36 -14.88 -18.65
CA CYS A 135 0.85 -14.12 -19.79
C CYS A 135 2.26 -14.53 -20.23
N GLN A 136 3.05 -15.10 -19.32
CA GLN A 136 4.49 -15.30 -19.54
C GLN A 136 4.96 -16.64 -18.98
N ARG A 137 5.69 -17.42 -19.79
CA ARG A 137 6.10 -18.79 -19.44
C ARG A 137 7.05 -18.85 -18.23
N ARG A 138 7.93 -17.84 -18.07
CA ARG A 138 8.93 -17.77 -17.00
C ARG A 138 8.57 -16.68 -15.99
N ALA A 139 7.40 -16.83 -15.36
CA ALA A 139 6.89 -15.91 -14.36
C ALA A 139 6.61 -16.65 -13.04
N TYR A 140 7.12 -16.11 -11.93
CA TYR A 140 7.02 -16.70 -10.61
C TYR A 140 6.36 -15.72 -9.66
N ILE A 141 5.27 -16.14 -9.02
CA ILE A 141 4.65 -15.34 -7.96
C ILE A 141 5.53 -15.48 -6.72
N ILE A 142 6.03 -14.35 -6.23
CA ILE A 142 6.89 -14.24 -5.05
C ILE A 142 6.14 -13.49 -3.95
N GLY A 143 6.49 -13.81 -2.71
CA GLY A 143 5.93 -13.15 -1.52
C GLY A 143 4.58 -13.74 -1.11
N ARG A 144 4.42 -13.95 0.20
CA ARG A 144 3.13 -14.37 0.79
C ARG A 144 2.22 -13.18 1.04
N ARG A 145 2.79 -12.07 1.55
CA ARG A 145 2.06 -10.85 1.91
C ARG A 145 1.96 -9.85 0.76
N PHE A 146 3.07 -9.57 0.08
CA PHE A 146 3.11 -8.71 -1.11
C PHE A 146 3.24 -9.61 -2.32
N ARG A 147 2.12 -9.86 -3.01
CA ARG A 147 2.12 -10.76 -4.16
C ARG A 147 2.71 -10.02 -5.37
N LEU A 148 4.00 -10.18 -5.59
CA LEU A 148 4.72 -9.69 -6.77
C LEU A 148 4.95 -10.86 -7.73
N VAL A 149 5.22 -10.55 -9.00
CA VAL A 149 5.57 -11.56 -10.00
C VAL A 149 6.95 -11.25 -10.57
N HIS A 150 7.90 -12.16 -10.38
CA HIS A 150 9.20 -12.08 -11.02
C HIS A 150 9.10 -12.69 -12.41
N VAL A 151 9.32 -11.87 -13.43
CA VAL A 151 9.37 -12.30 -14.83
C VAL A 151 10.81 -12.39 -15.27
N VAL A 152 11.24 -13.58 -15.69
CA VAL A 152 12.67 -13.88 -15.90
C VAL A 152 13.03 -13.88 -17.38
N PHE A 153 13.99 -13.02 -17.74
CA PHE A 153 14.58 -12.88 -19.06
C PHE A 153 16.09 -13.12 -19.02
N GLY A 154 16.51 -14.37 -19.20
CA GLY A 154 17.93 -14.72 -19.08
C GLY A 154 18.44 -14.48 -17.65
N GLN A 155 19.33 -13.50 -17.49
CA GLN A 155 19.87 -13.05 -16.20
C GLN A 155 19.10 -11.86 -15.60
N GLU A 156 18.23 -11.23 -16.38
CA GLU A 156 17.43 -10.08 -15.94
C GLU A 156 16.10 -10.54 -15.34
N ILE A 157 15.68 -9.89 -14.26
CA ILE A 157 14.41 -10.15 -13.59
C ILE A 157 13.62 -8.84 -13.59
N ILE A 158 12.40 -8.88 -14.11
CA ILE A 158 11.46 -7.78 -14.03
C ILE A 158 10.50 -8.06 -12.89
N GLU A 159 10.43 -7.15 -11.92
CA GLU A 159 9.41 -7.18 -10.88
C GLU A 159 8.11 -6.60 -11.42
N CYS A 160 7.07 -7.44 -11.53
CA CYS A 160 5.76 -7.04 -11.98
C CYS A 160 4.78 -7.04 -10.80
N SER A 161 4.12 -5.90 -10.57
CA SER A 161 3.18 -5.68 -9.49
C SER A 161 1.80 -5.32 -10.02
N THR A 162 0.75 -5.79 -9.35
CA THR A 162 -0.61 -5.34 -9.65
C THR A 162 -0.87 -3.99 -8.97
N PHE A 163 -1.58 -3.09 -9.63
CA PHE A 163 -2.07 -1.84 -9.03
C PHE A 163 -2.78 -2.11 -7.72
N ARG A 164 -2.50 -1.30 -6.71
CA ARG A 164 -3.07 -1.48 -5.39
C ARG A 164 -4.11 -0.41 -5.08
N ALA A 165 -5.23 -0.83 -4.49
CA ALA A 165 -6.30 0.07 -4.09
C ALA A 165 -5.86 1.00 -2.95
N LEU A 166 -6.47 2.18 -2.86
CA LEU A 166 -6.17 3.19 -1.85
C LEU A 166 -6.96 2.91 -0.56
N ASP A 167 -8.27 2.72 -0.70
CA ASP A 167 -9.20 2.43 0.38
C ASP A 167 -10.04 1.21 -0.01
N ALA A 168 -9.81 0.10 0.69
CA ALA A 168 -10.69 -1.05 0.59
C ALA A 168 -10.81 -1.75 1.94
N ASP A 169 -11.95 -2.39 2.18
CA ASP A 169 -12.28 -3.18 3.37
C ASP A 169 -11.31 -4.36 3.64
N GLY A 170 -10.22 -4.48 2.86
CA GLY A 170 -9.14 -5.45 3.02
C GLY A 170 -7.79 -4.88 3.46
N VAL A 171 -7.63 -3.56 3.57
CA VAL A 171 -6.39 -2.93 4.10
C VAL A 171 -6.39 -3.04 5.62
N ARG A 172 -5.66 -4.00 6.17
CA ARG A 172 -5.56 -4.17 7.63
C ARG A 172 -4.52 -3.21 8.18
N LYS A 173 -4.91 -2.32 9.10
CA LYS A 173 -3.99 -1.47 9.87
C LYS A 173 -3.87 -2.00 11.32
N ASP A 174 -2.71 -1.84 11.97
CA ASP A 174 -2.55 -2.13 13.39
C ASP A 174 -3.14 -0.99 14.27
N ALA A 175 -3.08 -1.15 15.60
CA ALA A 175 -3.57 -0.16 16.55
C ALA A 175 -2.84 1.19 16.44
N ASP A 176 -1.62 1.19 15.88
CA ASP A 176 -0.78 2.37 15.65
C ASP A 176 -0.97 2.95 14.24
N GLY A 177 -1.86 2.38 13.42
CA GLY A 177 -2.18 2.84 12.07
C GLY A 177 -1.26 2.31 10.96
N ARG A 178 -0.36 1.36 11.24
CA ARG A 178 0.56 0.79 10.24
C ARG A 178 -0.12 -0.28 9.40
N VAL A 179 0.16 -0.32 8.10
CA VAL A 179 -0.45 -1.27 7.17
C VAL A 179 0.17 -2.67 7.30
N ILE A 180 -0.66 -3.68 7.64
CA ILE A 180 -0.29 -5.08 7.90
C ILE A 180 -0.55 -6.00 6.70
N SER A 181 -1.62 -5.78 5.93
CA SER A 181 -1.99 -6.59 4.75
C SER A 181 -2.81 -5.78 3.77
N ASP A 182 -2.47 -5.88 2.48
CA ASP A 182 -2.93 -4.92 1.48
C ASP A 182 -2.83 -5.50 0.05
N ASN A 183 -3.57 -6.58 -0.19
CA ASN A 183 -3.63 -7.26 -1.50
C ASN A 183 -4.90 -6.90 -2.28
N VAL A 184 -5.45 -5.70 -2.05
CA VAL A 184 -6.63 -5.27 -2.79
C VAL A 184 -6.18 -4.59 -4.08
N PHE A 185 -6.70 -5.08 -5.20
CA PHE A 185 -6.37 -4.55 -6.51
C PHE A 185 -7.18 -3.28 -6.78
N GLY A 186 -6.52 -2.27 -7.34
CA GLY A 186 -7.11 -0.96 -7.59
C GLY A 186 -6.81 -0.42 -8.98
N GLU A 187 -7.14 0.85 -9.18
CA GLU A 187 -6.83 1.61 -10.37
C GLU A 187 -5.42 2.23 -10.30
N MET A 188 -4.90 2.66 -11.44
CA MET A 188 -3.56 3.24 -11.53
C MET A 188 -3.38 4.50 -10.67
N TRP A 189 -4.42 5.35 -10.56
CA TRP A 189 -4.38 6.55 -9.73
C TRP A 189 -4.31 6.24 -8.23
N GLU A 190 -4.94 5.13 -7.80
CA GLU A 190 -4.87 4.64 -6.42
C GLU A 190 -3.47 4.14 -6.10
N ASP A 191 -2.88 3.35 -7.00
CA ASP A 191 -1.50 2.88 -6.87
C ASP A 191 -0.52 4.07 -6.79
N ALA A 192 -0.73 5.09 -7.64
CA ALA A 192 0.10 6.29 -7.67
C ALA A 192 0.03 7.05 -6.33
N ALA A 193 -1.17 7.24 -5.80
CA ALA A 193 -1.40 7.94 -4.53
C ALA A 193 -0.80 7.22 -3.31
N ARG A 194 -0.50 5.93 -3.43
CA ARG A 194 0.14 5.15 -2.37
C ARG A 194 1.66 5.17 -2.40
N ARG A 195 2.28 5.70 -3.45
CA ARG A 195 3.74 5.79 -3.54
C ARG A 195 4.29 6.82 -2.56
N ASP A 196 5.60 6.79 -2.36
CA ASP A 196 6.27 7.68 -1.42
C ASP A 196 6.41 9.09 -2.01
N PHE A 197 7.10 9.23 -3.14
CA PHE A 197 7.44 10.53 -3.70
C PHE A 197 6.87 10.71 -5.10
N THR A 198 6.54 11.97 -5.45
CA THR A 198 5.98 12.36 -6.76
C THR A 198 6.83 11.85 -7.91
N ILE A 199 8.15 12.04 -7.81
CA ILE A 199 9.14 11.61 -8.81
C ILE A 199 9.21 10.09 -9.01
N ASN A 200 8.69 9.29 -8.07
CA ASN A 200 8.64 7.83 -8.16
C ASN A 200 7.23 7.31 -8.52
N ALA A 201 6.27 8.20 -8.74
CA ALA A 201 4.88 7.89 -9.07
C ALA A 201 4.53 8.17 -10.54
N LEU A 202 5.54 8.09 -11.40
CA LEU A 202 5.41 8.19 -12.85
C LEU A 202 5.25 6.81 -13.47
N TYR A 203 4.39 6.72 -14.49
CA TYR A 203 4.08 5.50 -15.22
C TYR A 203 4.40 5.72 -16.69
N TYR A 204 5.40 5.02 -17.21
CA TYR A 204 5.81 5.10 -18.62
C TYR A 204 5.26 3.92 -19.41
N ASP A 205 4.52 4.20 -20.48
CA ASP A 205 4.11 3.18 -21.45
C ASP A 205 5.15 3.08 -22.57
N PRO A 206 5.89 1.97 -22.67
CA PRO A 206 6.91 1.83 -23.71
C PRO A 206 6.33 1.59 -25.11
N THR A 207 5.03 1.34 -25.25
CA THR A 207 4.35 1.14 -26.54
C THR A 207 3.88 2.47 -27.14
N SER A 208 3.22 3.33 -26.35
CA SER A 208 2.83 4.68 -26.79
C SER A 208 3.93 5.73 -26.62
N GLU A 209 4.97 5.41 -25.82
CA GLU A 209 6.03 6.34 -25.42
C GLU A 209 5.47 7.59 -24.72
N GLU A 210 4.54 7.36 -23.80
CA GLU A 210 3.91 8.40 -22.98
C GLU A 210 4.16 8.16 -21.48
N ILE A 211 4.21 9.25 -20.72
CA ILE A 211 4.23 9.19 -19.25
C ILE A 211 2.89 9.66 -18.70
N TYR A 212 2.34 8.91 -17.76
CA TYR A 212 1.14 9.23 -17.00
C TYR A 212 1.54 9.72 -15.61
N ASP A 213 1.13 10.95 -15.28
CA ASP A 213 1.51 11.64 -14.04
C ASP A 213 0.29 12.16 -13.26
N TYR A 214 0.10 11.61 -12.07
CA TYR A 214 -0.98 11.97 -11.14
C TYR A 214 -0.57 12.98 -10.07
N HIS A 215 0.73 13.22 -9.87
CA HIS A 215 1.23 13.96 -8.71
C HIS A 215 2.23 15.06 -9.08
N ASN A 216 2.34 15.41 -10.37
CA ASN A 216 3.26 16.43 -10.91
C ASN A 216 4.74 16.06 -10.65
N GLY A 217 5.03 14.75 -10.72
CA GLY A 217 6.39 14.23 -10.63
C GLY A 217 7.27 14.69 -11.79
N PHE A 218 6.69 14.94 -12.97
CA PHE A 218 7.41 15.45 -14.14
C PHE A 218 8.02 16.83 -13.86
N GLU A 219 7.23 17.74 -13.30
CA GLU A 219 7.66 19.07 -12.91
C GLU A 219 8.65 19.01 -11.73
N ASP A 220 8.42 18.16 -10.73
CA ASP A 220 9.30 18.00 -9.58
C ASP A 220 10.70 17.46 -9.97
N ILE A 221 10.79 16.55 -10.97
CA ILE A 221 12.09 16.10 -11.53
C ILE A 221 12.84 17.28 -12.14
N SER A 222 12.15 18.10 -12.93
CA SER A 222 12.73 19.28 -13.58
C SER A 222 13.19 20.32 -12.56
N ALA A 223 12.43 20.51 -11.49
CA ALA A 223 12.74 21.40 -10.38
C ALA A 223 13.78 20.82 -9.39
N ARG A 224 14.20 19.57 -9.56
CA ARG A 224 15.05 18.82 -8.60
C ARG A 224 14.48 18.87 -7.17
N CYS A 225 13.17 18.68 -7.06
CA CYS A 225 12.41 18.74 -5.82
C CYS A 225 11.99 17.32 -5.41
N LEU A 226 12.25 16.95 -4.16
CA LEU A 226 11.75 15.71 -3.57
C LEU A 226 10.53 16.02 -2.70
N ARG A 227 9.36 15.59 -3.18
CA ARG A 227 8.05 15.87 -2.55
C ARG A 227 7.35 14.56 -2.19
N MET A 228 6.89 14.45 -0.95
CA MET A 228 6.06 13.34 -0.48
C MET A 228 4.64 13.43 -1.07
N ILE A 229 4.06 12.28 -1.41
CA ILE A 229 2.66 12.18 -1.82
C ILE A 229 1.77 12.06 -0.59
N GLY A 230 0.76 12.93 -0.50
CA GLY A 230 -0.14 13.03 0.65
C GLY A 230 0.43 13.91 1.77
N ASP A 231 -0.14 13.78 2.98
CA ASP A 231 0.34 14.51 4.16
C ASP A 231 1.62 13.87 4.73
N PRO A 232 2.78 14.55 4.75
CA PRO A 232 4.04 13.94 5.19
C PRO A 232 3.99 13.37 6.61
N MET A 233 3.32 14.05 7.55
CA MET A 233 3.24 13.60 8.95
C MET A 233 2.49 12.27 9.07
N GLU A 234 1.34 12.14 8.42
CA GLU A 234 0.59 10.89 8.39
C GLU A 234 1.40 9.78 7.71
N ARG A 235 2.03 10.08 6.58
CA ARG A 235 2.77 9.09 5.77
C ARG A 235 4.00 8.55 6.50
N TYR A 236 4.69 9.38 7.28
CA TYR A 236 5.81 8.94 8.12
C TYR A 236 5.36 8.12 9.33
N ARG A 237 4.19 8.39 9.91
CA ARG A 237 3.62 7.54 10.97
C ARG A 237 3.21 6.16 10.44
N GLU A 238 2.60 6.11 9.26
CA GLU A 238 2.20 4.86 8.60
C GLU A 238 3.42 3.96 8.29
N ASP A 239 4.49 4.56 7.77
CA ASP A 239 5.74 3.87 7.44
C ASP A 239 6.95 4.79 7.66
N PRO A 240 7.61 4.68 8.85
CA PRO A 240 8.79 5.49 9.17
C PRO A 240 9.98 5.28 8.23
N VAL A 241 10.03 4.17 7.49
CA VAL A 241 11.11 3.90 6.52
C VAL A 241 11.09 4.93 5.39
N ARG A 242 9.96 5.58 5.13
CA ARG A 242 9.84 6.67 4.16
C ARG A 242 10.76 7.86 4.48
N MET A 243 11.02 8.18 5.76
CA MET A 243 11.96 9.24 6.13
C MET A 243 13.40 8.89 5.67
N MET A 244 13.84 7.67 5.95
CA MET A 244 15.16 7.19 5.51
C MET A 244 15.26 7.14 3.99
N ARG A 245 14.17 6.77 3.31
CA ARG A 245 14.10 6.81 1.84
C ARG A 245 14.20 8.25 1.32
N ALA A 246 13.56 9.23 1.97
CA ALA A 246 13.63 10.63 1.59
C ALA A 246 15.08 11.13 1.61
N VAL A 247 15.76 10.96 2.75
CA VAL A 247 17.17 11.36 2.92
C VAL A 247 18.07 10.66 1.90
N ARG A 248 17.89 9.33 1.71
CA ARG A 248 18.68 8.56 0.75
C ARG A 248 18.51 9.06 -0.69
N ILE A 249 17.28 9.32 -1.12
CA ILE A 249 16.99 9.77 -2.49
C ILE A 249 17.49 11.20 -2.71
N SER A 250 17.23 12.09 -1.74
CA SER A 250 17.73 13.48 -1.77
C SER A 250 19.25 13.51 -1.90
N ALA A 251 19.97 12.75 -1.08
CA ALA A 251 21.43 12.66 -1.14
C ALA A 251 21.95 12.02 -2.44
N LYS A 252 21.32 10.93 -2.91
CA LYS A 252 21.73 10.24 -4.14
C LYS A 252 21.58 11.13 -5.39
N LEU A 253 20.49 11.89 -5.47
CA LEU A 253 20.13 12.66 -6.68
C LEU A 253 20.50 14.15 -6.57
N GLY A 254 20.87 14.63 -5.38
CA GLY A 254 21.08 16.07 -5.12
C GLY A 254 19.80 16.89 -5.16
N PHE A 255 18.64 16.27 -4.89
CA PHE A 255 17.33 16.94 -4.90
C PHE A 255 17.08 17.63 -3.55
N LYS A 256 16.51 18.82 -3.59
CA LYS A 256 16.06 19.51 -2.36
C LYS A 256 14.72 18.96 -1.93
N MET A 257 14.56 18.68 -0.64
CA MET A 257 13.27 18.26 -0.11
C MET A 257 12.31 19.45 -0.07
N GLU A 258 11.04 19.19 -0.39
CA GLU A 258 9.99 20.18 -0.21
C GLU A 258 9.85 20.52 1.29
N ARG A 259 9.61 21.80 1.62
CA ARG A 259 9.56 22.28 3.01
C ARG A 259 8.61 21.49 3.92
N ALA A 260 7.45 21.07 3.42
CA ALA A 260 6.51 20.26 4.20
C ALA A 260 7.05 18.83 4.42
N THR A 261 7.66 18.25 3.37
CA THR A 261 8.30 16.93 3.42
C THR A 261 9.51 16.89 4.36
N GLU A 262 10.28 17.98 4.42
CA GLU A 262 11.49 18.12 5.25
C GLU A 262 11.18 18.37 6.74
N LYS A 263 10.13 19.15 7.03
CA LYS A 263 9.78 19.54 8.41
C LYS A 263 9.06 18.47 9.24
N ALA A 264 8.39 17.54 8.56
CA ALA A 264 7.58 16.50 9.17
C ALA A 264 8.43 15.37 9.75
#